data_AF-A0A838QE19-F1
#
_entry.id   AF-A0A838QE19-F1
#
_cell.length_a   1.000
_cell.length_b   1.000
_cell.length_c   1.000
_cell.angle_alpha   90.00
_cell.angle_beta   90.00
_cell.angle_gamma   90.00
#
_symmetry.space_group_name_H-M   'P 1'
#
loop_
_entity.id
_entity.type
_entity.pdbx_description
1 polymer ?
#
loop_
_entity_poly.entity_id
_entity_poly.type
_entity_poly.pdbx_seq_one_letter_code
_entity_poly.pdbx_strand_id
1 'polypeptide(L)'
;MSAADDELWAGLSQEGRSALGTRDYTAASLGEQLAEHGVEAGKLAAMDRASVEVRDVWIPGVEIFARTIYPQRHRGSFGEFARRDEGVLGKIGLWPRQWAGARMFPQTAKGFHVHPPGIPKGTKAEPWFRRLFVDEAENYTLRPYAHEQWDVMFCVQGVAEMILRDLRAGMKTRTMRLWIDGDNHRSG
;
A
#
# COMPACT_ATOMS: atom_id res chain seq x y z
N MET A 1 -2.24 28.37 18.40
CA MET A 1 -1.04 28.87 19.10
C MET A 1 -1.51 29.54 20.37
N SER A 2 -0.91 29.22 21.50
CA SER A 2 -1.16 29.93 22.76
C SER A 2 -0.36 31.24 22.78
N ALA A 3 -0.71 32.19 23.65
CA ALA A 3 0.03 33.45 23.79
C ALA A 3 1.53 33.24 24.13
N ALA A 4 1.88 32.10 24.73
CA ALA A 4 3.26 31.72 25.02
C ALA A 4 4.03 31.22 23.79
N ASP A 5 3.35 30.67 22.77
CA ASP A 5 3.99 30.26 21.51
C ASP A 5 4.37 31.48 20.65
N ASP A 6 3.62 32.57 20.73
CA ASP A 6 3.85 33.77 19.91
C ASP A 6 5.16 34.50 20.28
N GLU A 7 5.60 34.44 21.54
CA GLU A 7 6.88 35.02 21.98
C GLU A 7 8.09 34.22 21.48
N LEU A 8 8.00 32.89 21.40
CA LEU A 8 9.09 32.02 20.95
C LEU A 8 9.49 32.25 19.49
N TRP A 9 8.54 32.71 18.66
CA TRP A 9 8.73 32.91 17.21
C TRP A 9 8.81 34.39 16.80
N ALA A 10 8.97 35.30 17.77
CA ALA A 10 8.98 36.75 17.54
C ALA A 10 10.06 37.23 16.55
N GLY A 11 11.15 36.48 16.38
CA GLY A 11 12.24 36.80 15.46
C GLY A 11 11.99 36.47 13.99
N LEU A 12 10.88 35.81 13.64
CA LEU A 12 10.59 35.39 12.27
C LEU A 12 9.68 36.37 11.52
N SER A 13 9.89 36.47 10.21
CA SER A 13 8.97 37.18 9.31
C SER A 13 7.59 36.56 9.35
N GLN A 14 6.58 37.32 8.94
CA GLN A 14 5.19 36.84 8.89
C GLN A 14 5.05 35.60 7.99
N GLU A 15 5.79 35.56 6.87
CA GLU A 15 5.89 34.39 5.99
C GLU A 15 6.56 33.19 6.68
N GLY A 16 7.63 33.42 7.44
CA GLY A 16 8.31 32.38 8.20
C GLY A 16 7.45 31.78 9.33
N ARG A 17 6.68 32.61 10.04
CA ARG A 17 5.72 32.12 11.05
C ARG A 17 4.57 31.34 10.44
N SER A 18 4.09 31.78 9.26
CA SER A 18 3.03 31.08 8.52
C SER A 18 3.51 29.70 8.02
N ALA A 19 4.78 29.59 7.62
CA ALA A 19 5.39 28.33 7.23
C ALA A 19 5.68 27.36 8.40
N LEU A 20 5.74 27.88 9.64
CA LEU A 20 5.92 27.10 10.87
C LEU A 20 4.62 26.64 11.52
N GLY A 21 3.45 27.04 10.98
CA GLY A 21 2.20 26.41 11.37
C GLY A 21 2.34 24.90 11.23
N THR A 22 2.07 24.16 12.31
CA THR A 22 2.15 22.69 12.33
C THR A 22 1.43 22.17 11.10
N ARG A 23 2.18 21.56 10.16
CA ARG A 23 1.59 20.97 8.96
C ARG A 23 0.57 19.94 9.42
N ASP A 24 -0.70 20.25 9.20
CA ASP A 24 -1.77 19.33 9.48
C ASP A 24 -1.83 18.29 8.35
N TYR A 25 -1.10 17.19 8.54
CA TYR A 25 -1.17 16.04 7.63
C TYR A 25 -2.56 15.37 7.64
N THR A 26 -3.48 15.76 8.54
CA THR A 26 -4.87 15.29 8.58
C THR A 26 -5.82 16.15 7.74
N ALA A 27 -5.40 17.34 7.27
CA ALA A 27 -6.22 18.20 6.44
C ALA A 27 -6.31 17.75 4.97
N ALA A 28 -5.39 16.90 4.52
CA ALA A 28 -5.42 16.33 3.17
C ALA A 28 -6.38 15.14 3.12
N SER A 29 -7.20 15.05 2.07
CA SER A 29 -8.07 13.89 1.81
C SER A 29 -7.24 12.61 1.68
N LEU A 30 -7.83 11.43 1.94
CA LEU A 30 -7.11 10.17 1.78
C LEU A 30 -6.51 10.00 0.37
N GLY A 31 -7.21 10.52 -0.66
CA GLY A 31 -6.73 10.50 -2.04
C GLY A 31 -5.47 11.32 -2.26
N GLU A 32 -5.41 12.54 -1.69
CA GLU A 32 -4.22 13.40 -1.72
C GLU A 32 -3.08 12.77 -0.93
N GLN A 33 -3.36 12.23 0.26
CA GLN A 33 -2.35 11.53 1.06
C GLN A 33 -1.73 10.36 0.27
N LEU A 34 -2.56 9.49 -0.33
CA LEU A 34 -2.08 8.35 -1.12
C LEU A 34 -1.39 8.76 -2.42
N ALA A 35 -1.72 9.90 -3.01
CA ALA A 35 -1.10 10.37 -4.24
C ALA A 35 0.27 11.03 -4.00
N GLU A 36 0.40 11.84 -2.94
CA GLU A 36 1.53 12.76 -2.77
C GLU A 36 2.48 12.36 -1.63
N HIS A 37 1.94 12.03 -0.45
CA HIS A 37 2.73 11.92 0.79
C HIS A 37 2.98 10.47 1.22
N GLY A 38 2.01 9.60 0.96
CA GLY A 38 1.98 8.22 1.40
C GLY A 38 1.32 8.06 2.76
N VAL A 39 0.76 6.87 2.98
CA VAL A 39 0.11 6.49 4.24
C VAL A 39 0.77 5.21 4.76
N GLU A 40 0.91 5.10 6.08
CA GLU A 40 1.38 3.86 6.71
C GLU A 40 0.49 2.68 6.33
N ALA A 41 1.10 1.58 5.89
CA ALA A 41 0.38 0.39 5.46
C ALA A 41 -0.48 -0.21 6.60
N GLY A 42 -0.04 -0.09 7.86
CA GLY A 42 -0.82 -0.51 9.02
C GLY A 42 -2.14 0.25 9.17
N LYS A 43 -2.13 1.57 8.95
CA LYS A 43 -3.36 2.39 8.96
C LYS A 43 -4.31 1.96 7.85
N LEU A 44 -3.79 1.74 6.64
CA LEU A 44 -4.58 1.29 5.50
C LEU A 44 -5.16 -0.11 5.68
N ALA A 45 -4.40 -1.02 6.32
CA ALA A 45 -4.88 -2.37 6.63
C ALA A 45 -6.05 -2.37 7.63
N ALA A 46 -6.14 -1.34 8.48
CA ALA A 46 -7.21 -1.18 9.46
C ALA A 46 -8.44 -0.42 8.93
N MET A 47 -8.37 0.16 7.72
CA MET A 47 -9.48 0.93 7.16
C MET A 47 -10.63 0.05 6.67
N ASP A 48 -11.86 0.55 6.82
CA ASP A 48 -13.02 -0.06 6.20
C ASP A 48 -12.99 0.13 4.67
N ARG A 49 -12.71 -0.97 3.98
CA ARG A 49 -12.65 -1.08 2.51
C ARG A 49 -14.00 -0.79 1.84
N ALA A 50 -15.12 -0.86 2.57
CA ALA A 50 -16.45 -0.58 2.06
C ALA A 50 -16.81 0.91 2.09
N SER A 51 -16.10 1.72 2.89
CA SER A 51 -16.34 3.16 2.98
C SER A 51 -16.12 3.85 1.64
N VAL A 52 -16.94 4.85 1.34
CA VAL A 52 -16.94 5.53 0.03
C VAL A 52 -15.58 6.17 -0.26
N GLU A 53 -14.98 6.83 0.73
CA GLU A 53 -13.67 7.46 0.61
C GLU A 53 -12.59 6.45 0.22
N VAL A 54 -12.51 5.32 0.92
CA VAL A 54 -11.52 4.27 0.67
C VAL A 54 -11.77 3.58 -0.67
N ARG A 55 -13.02 3.34 -1.05
CA ARG A 55 -13.38 2.72 -2.34
C ARG A 55 -12.98 3.57 -3.54
N ASP A 56 -13.06 4.90 -3.43
CA ASP A 56 -12.77 5.77 -4.56
C ASP A 56 -11.27 5.83 -4.89
N VAL A 57 -10.42 5.73 -3.86
CA VAL A 57 -8.96 5.91 -3.97
C VAL A 57 -8.20 4.59 -4.08
N TRP A 58 -8.77 3.47 -3.63
CA TRP A 58 -8.07 2.20 -3.62
C TRP A 58 -8.01 1.52 -4.98
N ILE A 59 -6.86 0.95 -5.32
CA ILE A 59 -6.65 0.18 -6.55
C ILE A 59 -7.33 -1.19 -6.42
N PRO A 60 -8.37 -1.50 -7.20
CA PRO A 60 -9.07 -2.78 -7.09
C PRO A 60 -8.13 -3.98 -7.31
N GLY A 61 -8.18 -4.98 -6.43
CA GLY A 61 -7.31 -6.15 -6.46
C GLY A 61 -5.99 -6.01 -5.70
N VAL A 62 -5.67 -4.82 -5.18
CA VAL A 62 -4.60 -4.67 -4.17
C VAL A 62 -5.14 -5.10 -2.82
N GLU A 63 -4.41 -5.97 -2.14
CA GLU A 63 -4.67 -6.38 -0.77
C GLU A 63 -3.53 -5.91 0.15
N ILE A 64 -3.88 -5.35 1.30
CA ILE A 64 -2.92 -4.99 2.37
C ILE A 64 -3.37 -5.72 3.62
N PHE A 65 -2.49 -6.51 4.21
CA PHE A 65 -2.80 -7.31 5.39
C PHE A 65 -1.62 -7.31 6.36
N ALA A 66 -1.95 -7.34 7.65
CA ALA A 66 -0.96 -7.47 8.70
C ALA A 66 -0.57 -8.94 8.91
N ARG A 67 0.65 -9.16 9.40
CA ARG A 67 1.09 -10.45 9.92
C ARG A 67 1.40 -10.34 11.40
N THR A 68 1.19 -11.42 12.13
CA THR A 68 1.51 -11.45 13.56
C THR A 68 2.99 -11.75 13.76
N ILE A 69 3.65 -10.88 14.53
CA ILE A 69 5.04 -11.05 14.95
C ILE A 69 5.06 -11.32 16.46
N TYR A 70 5.57 -12.49 16.84
CA TYR A 70 5.69 -12.95 18.21
C TYR A 70 7.10 -12.63 18.75
N PRO A 71 7.23 -11.75 19.75
CA PRO A 71 8.52 -11.51 20.39
C PRO A 71 8.96 -12.77 21.15
N GLN A 72 10.22 -13.15 20.96
CA GLN A 72 10.85 -14.29 21.60
C GLN A 72 11.94 -13.79 22.53
N ARG A 73 11.69 -13.85 23.84
CA ARG A 73 12.63 -13.36 24.86
C ARG A 73 14.03 -13.96 24.64
N HIS A 74 15.03 -13.09 24.51
CA HIS A 74 16.44 -13.43 24.23
C HIS A 74 16.72 -14.13 22.88
N ARG A 75 15.73 -14.25 21.98
CA ARG A 75 15.88 -14.93 20.66
C ARG A 75 15.43 -14.08 19.46
N GLY A 76 14.94 -12.87 19.69
CA GLY A 76 14.45 -11.97 18.64
C GLY A 76 12.95 -12.07 18.46
N SER A 77 12.48 -12.22 17.22
CA SER A 77 11.06 -12.27 16.87
C SER A 77 10.79 -13.41 15.89
N PHE A 78 9.59 -13.99 15.97
CA PHE A 78 9.11 -15.02 15.06
C PHE A 78 7.82 -14.55 14.40
N GLY A 79 7.70 -14.74 13.09
CA GLY A 79 6.47 -14.44 12.37
C GLY A 79 6.40 -15.23 11.07
N GLU A 80 5.20 -15.61 10.69
CA GLU A 80 4.93 -16.22 9.39
C GLU A 80 4.66 -15.10 8.37
N PHE A 81 5.22 -15.21 7.16
CA PHE A 81 4.89 -14.28 6.09
C PHE A 81 3.42 -14.40 5.68
N ALA A 82 3.02 -15.62 5.34
CA ALA A 82 1.64 -15.99 5.06
C ALA A 82 1.51 -17.52 5.11
N ARG A 83 0.28 -18.01 5.22
CA ARG A 83 -0.08 -19.42 5.06
C ARG A 83 -0.91 -19.58 3.79
N ARG A 84 -0.67 -20.67 3.05
CA ARG A 84 -1.26 -20.87 1.71
C ARG A 84 -2.78 -20.87 1.73
N ASP A 85 -3.34 -21.59 2.69
CA ASP A 85 -4.77 -21.91 2.72
C ASP A 85 -5.52 -21.09 3.79
N GLU A 86 -4.87 -20.05 4.36
CA GLU A 86 -5.44 -19.20 5.42
C GLU A 86 -5.30 -17.70 5.07
N GLY A 87 -6.06 -16.86 5.77
CA GLY A 87 -5.99 -15.41 5.65
C GLY A 87 -6.30 -14.92 4.23
N VAL A 88 -5.67 -13.80 3.84
CA VAL A 88 -5.90 -13.15 2.55
C VAL A 88 -5.47 -14.05 1.39
N LEU A 89 -4.31 -14.71 1.47
CA LEU A 89 -3.82 -15.56 0.38
C LEU A 89 -4.73 -16.77 0.13
N GLY A 90 -5.19 -17.43 1.20
CA GLY A 90 -6.18 -18.50 1.09
C GLY A 90 -7.50 -18.01 0.52
N LYS A 91 -8.00 -16.85 0.99
CA LYS A 91 -9.25 -16.24 0.48
C LYS A 91 -9.19 -15.95 -1.01
N ILE A 92 -8.10 -15.34 -1.49
CA ILE A 92 -7.96 -14.94 -2.89
C ILE A 92 -7.44 -16.08 -3.78
N GLY A 93 -6.99 -17.20 -3.23
CA GLY A 93 -6.46 -18.33 -3.99
C GLY A 93 -5.10 -18.08 -4.65
N LEU A 94 -4.29 -17.17 -4.10
CA LEU A 94 -2.95 -16.84 -4.60
C LEU A 94 -1.87 -17.51 -3.76
N TRP A 95 -0.96 -18.25 -4.39
CA TRP A 95 0.27 -18.72 -3.76
C TRP A 95 1.50 -18.41 -4.63
N PRO A 96 2.54 -17.74 -4.11
CA PRO A 96 3.74 -17.41 -4.88
C PRO A 96 4.42 -18.67 -5.43
N ARG A 97 4.74 -18.64 -6.73
CA ARG A 97 5.52 -19.71 -7.41
C ARG A 97 7.03 -19.46 -7.36
N GLN A 98 7.43 -18.22 -7.09
CA GLN A 98 8.82 -17.78 -7.03
C GLN A 98 9.01 -16.93 -5.77
N TRP A 99 10.20 -17.03 -5.18
CA TRP A 99 10.61 -16.24 -4.02
C TRP A 99 11.85 -15.44 -4.39
N ALA A 100 11.89 -14.17 -3.97
CA ALA A 100 13.02 -13.29 -4.18
C ALA A 100 13.24 -12.41 -2.93
N GLY A 101 14.50 -12.13 -2.62
CA GLY A 101 14.91 -11.17 -1.60
C GLY A 101 15.66 -10.01 -2.23
N ALA A 102 15.49 -8.81 -1.68
CA ALA A 102 16.24 -7.63 -2.10
C ALA A 102 16.68 -6.84 -0.87
N ARG A 103 17.93 -6.35 -0.90
CA ARG A 103 18.43 -5.37 0.05
C ARG A 103 18.63 -4.05 -0.70
N MET A 104 17.88 -3.04 -0.30
CA MET A 104 17.96 -1.69 -0.85
C MET A 104 18.78 -0.81 0.10
N PHE A 105 19.55 0.12 -0.47
CA PHE A 105 20.26 1.13 0.33
C PHE A 105 19.41 2.41 0.42
N PRO A 106 19.63 3.27 1.44
CA PRO A 106 18.95 4.56 1.51
C PRO A 106 19.06 5.33 0.19
N GLN A 107 17.99 6.02 -0.20
CA GLN A 107 17.90 6.82 -1.42
C GLN A 107 18.04 6.03 -2.73
N THR A 108 17.86 4.71 -2.70
CA THR A 108 17.75 3.89 -3.92
C THR A 108 16.29 3.58 -4.23
N ALA A 109 15.97 3.46 -5.52
CA ALA A 109 14.64 3.15 -6.00
C ALA A 109 14.68 1.97 -6.97
N LYS A 110 13.59 1.19 -7.00
CA LYS A 110 13.39 0.08 -7.94
C LYS A 110 11.99 0.19 -8.52
N GLY A 111 11.87 0.55 -9.79
CA GLY A 111 10.58 0.68 -10.48
C GLY A 111 10.66 1.45 -11.80
N PHE A 112 9.54 1.68 -12.49
CA PHE A 112 8.28 0.94 -12.35
C PHE A 112 8.39 -0.39 -13.10
N HIS A 113 7.94 -1.48 -12.47
CA HIS A 113 7.86 -2.79 -13.11
C HIS A 113 6.40 -3.14 -13.34
N VAL A 114 6.08 -3.55 -14.57
CA VAL A 114 4.76 -4.07 -14.93
C VAL A 114 4.97 -5.35 -15.72
N HIS A 115 4.23 -6.39 -15.37
CA HIS A 115 4.14 -7.60 -16.17
C HIS A 115 2.88 -7.52 -17.04
N PRO A 116 2.96 -7.90 -18.33
CA PRO A 116 1.78 -7.87 -19.18
C PRO A 116 0.64 -8.71 -18.57
N PRO A 117 -0.56 -8.14 -18.42
CA PRO A 117 -1.70 -8.88 -17.88
C PRO A 117 -2.20 -9.91 -18.89
N GLY A 118 -2.67 -11.04 -18.38
CA GLY A 118 -3.31 -12.11 -19.12
C GLY A 118 -4.73 -11.71 -19.53
N ILE A 119 -4.93 -11.56 -20.84
CA ILE A 119 -6.24 -11.29 -21.44
C ILE A 119 -6.65 -12.52 -22.25
N PRO A 120 -7.83 -13.11 -22.00
CA PRO A 120 -8.33 -14.23 -22.79
C PRO A 120 -8.40 -13.89 -24.29
N LYS A 121 -8.07 -14.86 -25.13
CA LYS A 121 -8.08 -14.69 -26.60
C LYS A 121 -9.45 -14.19 -27.06
N GLY A 122 -9.45 -13.17 -27.93
CA GLY A 122 -10.68 -12.58 -28.48
C GLY A 122 -11.42 -11.64 -27.53
N THR A 123 -10.90 -11.39 -26.33
CA THR A 123 -11.50 -10.44 -25.36
C THR A 123 -10.75 -9.11 -25.39
N LYS A 124 -11.48 -7.99 -25.27
CA LYS A 124 -10.86 -6.66 -25.11
C LYS A 124 -10.45 -6.44 -23.64
N ALA A 125 -9.39 -5.66 -23.43
CA ALA A 125 -8.80 -5.44 -22.11
C ALA A 125 -9.78 -4.78 -21.12
N GLU A 126 -10.49 -3.73 -21.55
CA GLU A 126 -11.38 -2.93 -20.72
C GLU A 126 -12.55 -3.74 -20.12
N PRO A 127 -13.38 -4.46 -20.91
CA PRO A 127 -14.43 -5.27 -20.34
C PRO A 127 -13.89 -6.44 -19.50
N TRP A 128 -12.70 -6.95 -19.83
CA TRP A 128 -12.07 -8.00 -19.04
C TRP A 128 -11.67 -7.50 -17.64
N PHE A 129 -10.96 -6.38 -17.53
CA PHE A 129 -10.58 -5.83 -16.22
C PHE A 129 -11.78 -5.34 -15.43
N ARG A 130 -12.78 -4.75 -16.08
CA ARG A 130 -14.02 -4.37 -15.42
C ARG A 130 -14.71 -5.58 -14.80
N ARG A 131 -14.83 -6.68 -15.55
CA ARG A 131 -15.38 -7.94 -15.02
C ARG A 131 -14.58 -8.43 -13.82
N LEU A 132 -13.26 -8.53 -13.95
CA LEU A 132 -12.40 -9.04 -12.89
C LEU A 132 -12.48 -8.22 -11.60
N PHE A 133 -12.48 -6.89 -11.69
CA PHE A 133 -12.19 -6.02 -10.55
C PHE A 133 -13.33 -5.11 -10.11
N VAL A 134 -14.43 -5.07 -10.87
CA VAL A 134 -15.62 -4.25 -10.56
C VAL A 134 -16.85 -5.12 -10.50
N ASP A 135 -17.19 -5.80 -11.60
CA ASP A 135 -18.49 -6.48 -11.72
C ASP A 135 -18.48 -7.83 -10.97
N GLU A 136 -17.38 -8.58 -11.01
CA GLU A 136 -17.18 -9.85 -10.30
C GLU A 136 -15.94 -9.80 -9.38
N ALA A 137 -15.78 -8.70 -8.64
CA ALA A 137 -14.59 -8.40 -7.86
C ALA A 137 -14.18 -9.50 -6.85
N GLU A 138 -15.16 -10.21 -6.28
CA GLU A 138 -14.96 -11.28 -5.29
C GLU A 138 -14.89 -12.68 -5.94
N ASN A 139 -15.11 -12.80 -7.25
CA ASN A 139 -14.98 -14.07 -7.96
C ASN A 139 -13.50 -14.35 -8.29
N TYR A 140 -12.76 -14.80 -7.28
CA TYR A 140 -11.32 -15.08 -7.41
C TYR A 140 -11.00 -16.21 -8.39
N THR A 141 -11.96 -17.06 -8.76
CA THR A 141 -11.77 -18.13 -9.76
C THR A 141 -11.44 -17.59 -11.15
N LEU A 142 -11.76 -16.32 -11.42
CA LEU A 142 -11.45 -15.65 -12.69
C LEU A 142 -10.02 -15.10 -12.74
N ARG A 143 -9.28 -15.11 -11.63
CA ARG A 143 -7.95 -14.50 -11.54
C ARG A 143 -6.93 -15.35 -12.31
N PRO A 144 -6.23 -14.81 -13.31
CA PRO A 144 -5.29 -15.58 -14.13
C PRO A 144 -3.91 -15.69 -13.46
N TYR A 145 -3.84 -15.99 -12.16
CA TYR A 145 -2.59 -16.06 -11.37
C TYR A 145 -1.54 -16.99 -11.99
N ALA A 146 -1.97 -18.01 -12.74
CA ALA A 146 -1.06 -18.94 -13.39
C ALA A 146 -0.34 -18.37 -14.63
N HIS A 147 -0.85 -17.29 -15.21
CA HIS A 147 -0.40 -16.70 -16.47
C HIS A 147 0.19 -15.30 -16.29
N GLU A 148 0.10 -14.74 -15.09
CA GLU A 148 0.59 -13.42 -14.73
C GLU A 148 1.62 -13.53 -13.60
N GLN A 149 2.44 -12.49 -13.44
CA GLN A 149 3.25 -12.34 -12.24
C GLN A 149 2.49 -11.49 -11.22
N TRP A 150 2.17 -12.10 -10.08
CA TRP A 150 1.59 -11.44 -8.92
C TRP A 150 2.60 -11.46 -7.79
N ASP A 151 2.84 -10.31 -7.18
CA ASP A 151 3.81 -10.16 -6.11
C ASP A 151 3.10 -10.08 -4.75
N VAL A 152 3.58 -10.87 -3.78
CA VAL A 152 3.26 -10.71 -2.36
C VAL A 152 4.52 -10.18 -1.69
N MET A 153 4.46 -8.95 -1.18
CA MET A 153 5.65 -8.23 -0.73
C MET A 153 5.60 -7.98 0.78
N PHE A 154 6.74 -8.20 1.44
CA PHE A 154 6.93 -7.91 2.86
C PHE A 154 8.19 -7.06 3.03
N CYS A 155 8.11 -6.00 3.82
CA CYS A 155 9.30 -5.34 4.35
C CYS A 155 9.69 -6.08 5.64
N VAL A 156 10.87 -6.69 5.67
CA VAL A 156 11.34 -7.45 6.86
C VAL A 156 12.16 -6.56 7.77
N GLN A 157 12.93 -5.63 7.18
CA GLN A 157 13.85 -4.78 7.92
C GLN A 157 13.89 -3.36 7.32
N GLY A 158 13.88 -2.35 8.20
CA GLY A 158 13.93 -0.94 7.81
C GLY A 158 12.55 -0.39 7.50
N VAL A 159 12.49 0.58 6.60
CA VAL A 159 11.23 1.17 6.11
C VAL A 159 11.31 1.24 4.59
N ALA A 160 10.23 0.84 3.92
CA ALA A 160 10.12 0.92 2.47
C ALA A 160 8.95 1.82 2.08
N GLU A 161 9.20 2.76 1.19
CA GLU A 161 8.15 3.43 0.44
C GLU A 161 7.77 2.55 -0.76
N MET A 162 6.48 2.28 -0.93
CA MET A 162 5.93 1.55 -2.07
C MET A 162 4.93 2.41 -2.81
N ILE A 163 5.10 2.53 -4.13
CA ILE A 163 4.18 3.29 -4.99
C ILE A 163 3.53 2.31 -5.97
N LEU A 164 2.22 2.16 -5.86
CA LEU A 164 1.40 1.38 -6.78
C LEU A 164 0.62 2.33 -7.68
N ARG A 165 0.50 1.99 -8.96
CA ARG A 165 -0.30 2.76 -9.94
C ARG A 165 -1.17 1.82 -10.75
N ASP A 166 -2.47 2.09 -10.82
CA ASP A 166 -3.38 1.32 -11.67
C ASP A 166 -3.27 1.76 -13.13
N LEU A 167 -2.68 0.91 -13.98
CA LEU A 167 -2.47 1.16 -15.40
C LEU A 167 -3.37 0.30 -16.30
N ARG A 168 -4.33 -0.43 -15.72
CA ARG A 168 -5.21 -1.34 -16.47
C ARG A 168 -6.17 -0.54 -17.37
N ALA A 169 -6.33 -0.99 -18.61
CA ALA A 169 -7.21 -0.36 -19.58
C ALA A 169 -8.65 -0.28 -19.04
N GLY A 170 -9.29 0.88 -19.20
CA GLY A 170 -10.69 1.11 -18.78
C GLY A 170 -10.90 1.26 -17.28
N MET A 171 -9.84 1.18 -16.46
CA MET A 171 -9.90 1.40 -15.01
C MET A 171 -9.54 2.86 -14.68
N LYS A 172 -10.19 3.43 -13.65
CA LYS A 172 -9.80 4.75 -13.12
C LYS A 172 -8.36 4.67 -12.60
N THR A 173 -7.50 5.53 -13.11
CA THR A 173 -6.08 5.57 -12.74
C THR A 173 -5.93 6.07 -11.30
N ARG A 174 -5.43 5.20 -10.43
CA ARG A 174 -5.25 5.48 -8.99
C ARG A 174 -3.80 5.26 -8.60
N THR A 175 -3.31 6.08 -7.67
CA THR A 175 -1.99 5.94 -7.06
C THR A 175 -2.18 5.60 -5.60
N MET A 176 -1.43 4.62 -5.12
CA MET A 176 -1.32 4.31 -3.70
C MET A 176 0.15 4.35 -3.31
N ARG A 177 0.55 5.39 -2.58
CA ARG A 177 1.85 5.52 -1.93
C ARG A 177 1.73 5.04 -0.48
N LEU A 178 2.60 4.12 -0.10
CA LEU A 178 2.52 3.36 1.14
C LEU A 178 3.85 3.40 1.86
N TRP A 179 3.84 3.60 3.18
CA TRP A 179 5.00 3.39 4.04
C TRP A 179 4.87 2.04 4.74
N ILE A 180 5.83 1.15 4.53
CA ILE A 180 5.84 -0.21 5.07
C ILE A 180 7.02 -0.36 6.02
N ASP A 181 6.73 -0.49 7.31
CA ASP A 181 7.72 -0.78 8.32
C ASP A 181 8.12 -2.26 8.32
N GLY A 182 9.41 -2.50 8.51
CA GLY A 182 9.96 -3.82 8.78
C GLY A 182 9.71 -4.26 10.21
N ASP A 183 9.90 -5.55 10.49
CA ASP A 183 9.62 -6.14 11.81
C ASP A 183 10.50 -5.57 12.94
N ASN A 184 11.62 -4.94 12.56
CA ASN A 184 12.55 -4.28 13.47
C ASN A 184 12.26 -2.79 13.67
N HIS A 185 11.26 -2.24 12.98
CA HIS A 185 10.84 -0.86 13.08
C HIS A 185 9.43 -0.81 13.66
N ARG A 186 9.29 -0.22 14.84
CA ARG A 186 7.98 0.14 15.39
C ARG A 186 7.79 1.62 15.13
N SER A 187 7.08 1.97 14.06
CA SER A 187 6.39 3.25 14.04
C SER A 187 5.40 3.24 15.21
N GLY A 188 5.49 4.26 16.06
CA GLY A 188 4.70 4.40 17.28
C GLY A 188 3.26 4.82 17.03
#